data_AF-A0A3E1EUY3-F1
#
_entry.id   AF-A0A3E1EUY3-F1
#
_cell.length_a   1.000
_cell.length_b   1.000
_cell.length_c   1.000
_cell.angle_alpha   90.00
_cell.angle_beta   90.00
_cell.angle_gamma   90.00
#
_symmetry.space_group_name_H-M   'P 1'
#
loop_
_entity.id
_entity.type
_entity.pdbx_description
1 polymer ?
#
loop_
_entity_poly.entity_id
_entity_poly.type
_entity_poly.pdbx_seq_one_letter_code
_entity_poly.pdbx_strand_id
1 'polypeptide(L)'
;MEQYNMINKISAFVLKREYLLILLTTLAISAKPLNLQYANYITVFLLSFVSIAYVLAAQKTFKEPKGMSSFYFKLGGIASGVAIIGVLFNILAFPSYKPMLIVGGLSLVILLGIISIDKDKTIDKQLLNPTLKLRFLYISFITLVFLLEDYGLFNF
;
A
#
# COMPACT_ATOMS: atom_id res chain seq x y z
N MET A 1 20.11 20.18 -0.64
CA MET A 1 19.44 20.03 -1.97
C MET A 1 19.50 18.61 -2.52
N GLU A 2 20.57 17.83 -2.30
CA GLU A 2 20.67 16.45 -2.87
C GLU A 2 19.67 15.44 -2.31
N GLN A 3 19.39 15.46 -1.00
CA GLN A 3 18.43 14.54 -0.36
C GLN A 3 17.01 14.67 -0.94
N TYR A 4 16.62 15.90 -1.29
CA TYR A 4 15.36 16.22 -1.95
C TYR A 4 15.26 15.58 -3.35
N ASN A 5 16.37 15.58 -4.08
CA ASN A 5 16.44 14.95 -5.40
C ASN A 5 16.36 13.43 -5.32
N MET A 6 16.93 12.82 -4.27
CA MET A 6 16.88 11.37 -4.08
C MET A 6 15.46 10.87 -3.76
N ILE A 7 14.76 11.49 -2.81
CA ILE A 7 13.39 11.10 -2.43
C ILE A 7 12.43 11.25 -3.62
N ASN A 8 12.55 12.34 -4.38
CA ASN A 8 11.70 12.55 -5.56
C ASN A 8 11.98 11.53 -6.67
N LYS A 9 13.24 11.10 -6.85
CA LYS A 9 13.59 10.01 -7.78
C LYS A 9 12.96 8.68 -7.33
N ILE A 10 13.02 8.36 -6.05
CA ILE A 10 12.41 7.14 -5.48
C ILE A 10 10.90 7.17 -5.70
N SER A 11 10.23 8.26 -5.35
CA SER A 11 8.78 8.39 -5.54
C SER A 11 8.38 8.26 -7.01
N ALA A 12 9.13 8.89 -7.93
CA ALA A 12 8.89 8.75 -9.37
C ALA A 12 9.11 7.30 -9.86
N PHE A 13 10.13 6.62 -9.37
CA PHE A 13 10.39 5.22 -9.69
C PHE A 13 9.25 4.30 -9.21
N VAL A 14 8.80 4.47 -7.97
CA VAL A 14 7.69 3.70 -7.38
C VAL A 14 6.40 3.93 -8.15
N LEU A 15 6.04 5.19 -8.41
CA LEU A 15 4.84 5.54 -9.17
C LEU A 15 4.85 4.99 -10.60
N LYS A 16 6.03 4.93 -11.24
CA LYS A 16 6.18 4.36 -12.59
C LYS A 16 6.10 2.82 -12.59
N ARG A 17 6.41 2.17 -11.46
CA ARG A 17 6.47 0.71 -11.33
C ARG A 17 5.37 0.13 -10.44
N GLU A 18 4.26 0.84 -10.26
CA GLU A 18 3.12 0.38 -9.43
C GLU A 18 2.64 -1.03 -9.81
N TYR A 19 2.47 -1.32 -11.10
CA TYR A 19 2.07 -2.66 -11.56
C TYR A 19 3.06 -3.76 -11.14
N LEU A 20 4.36 -3.46 -11.17
CA LEU A 20 5.40 -4.40 -10.76
C LEU A 20 5.34 -4.63 -9.25
N LEU A 21 5.12 -3.58 -8.45
CA LEU A 21 4.99 -3.71 -7.00
C LEU A 21 3.74 -4.52 -6.61
N ILE A 22 2.60 -4.26 -7.27
CA ILE A 22 1.38 -5.07 -7.10
C ILE A 22 1.62 -6.53 -7.48
N LEU A 23 2.32 -6.78 -8.60
CA LEU A 23 2.68 -8.14 -9.02
C LEU A 23 3.57 -8.83 -7.97
N LEU A 24 4.58 -8.14 -7.44
CA LEU A 24 5.45 -8.68 -6.39
C LEU A 24 4.64 -9.01 -5.12
N THR A 25 3.71 -8.15 -4.71
CA THR A 25 2.81 -8.44 -3.59
C THR A 25 1.94 -9.66 -3.86
N THR A 26 1.41 -9.80 -5.08
CA THR A 26 0.59 -10.95 -5.48
C THR A 26 1.40 -12.25 -5.43
N LEU A 27 2.61 -12.25 -5.97
CA LEU A 27 3.52 -13.40 -5.95
C LEU A 27 3.91 -13.79 -4.52
N ALA A 28 4.19 -12.81 -3.66
CA ALA A 28 4.51 -13.05 -2.26
C ALA A 28 3.34 -13.72 -1.50
N ILE A 29 2.12 -13.19 -1.67
CA ILE A 29 0.92 -13.77 -1.03
C ILE A 29 0.63 -15.18 -1.58
N SER A 30 0.76 -15.37 -2.89
CA SER A 30 0.52 -16.66 -3.54
C SER A 30 1.54 -17.74 -3.16
N ALA A 31 2.68 -17.35 -2.58
CA ALA A 31 3.67 -18.31 -2.09
C ALA A 31 3.23 -19.01 -0.79
N LYS A 32 2.32 -18.41 0.00
CA LYS A 32 1.78 -18.97 1.25
C LYS A 32 1.24 -20.40 1.08
N PRO A 33 0.29 -20.69 0.15
CA PRO A 33 -0.27 -22.04 0.01
C PRO A 33 0.70 -23.07 -0.56
N LEU A 34 1.78 -22.66 -1.23
CA LEU A 34 2.71 -23.58 -1.90
C LEU A 34 3.66 -24.30 -0.93
N ASN A 35 3.69 -23.89 0.33
CA ASN A 35 4.46 -24.51 1.43
C ASN A 35 5.92 -24.84 1.07
N LEU A 36 6.56 -23.99 0.25
CA LEU A 36 7.95 -24.17 -0.17
C LEU A 36 8.90 -23.84 1.00
N GLN A 37 10.03 -24.55 1.08
CA GLN A 37 11.01 -24.43 2.17
C GLN A 37 11.51 -22.99 2.42
N TYR A 38 11.49 -22.13 1.40
CA TYR A 38 11.93 -20.73 1.48
C TYR A 38 10.81 -19.70 1.22
N ALA A 39 9.55 -20.13 1.10
CA ALA A 39 8.42 -19.25 0.79
C ALA A 39 8.30 -18.10 1.80
N ASN A 40 8.47 -18.39 3.09
CA ASN A 40 8.36 -17.39 4.16
C ASN A 40 9.43 -16.31 4.05
N TYR A 41 10.70 -16.67 3.80
CA TYR A 41 11.78 -15.70 3.63
C TYR A 41 11.57 -14.80 2.40
N ILE A 42 11.14 -15.40 1.29
CA ILE A 42 10.84 -14.66 0.06
C ILE A 42 9.67 -13.69 0.32
N THR A 43 8.62 -14.15 1.00
CA THR A 43 7.45 -13.34 1.35
C THR A 43 7.82 -12.16 2.24
N VAL A 44 8.63 -12.39 3.28
CA VAL A 44 9.17 -11.34 4.15
C VAL A 44 9.92 -10.30 3.34
N PHE A 45 10.85 -10.74 2.49
CA PHE A 45 11.68 -9.84 1.70
C PHE A 45 10.85 -8.99 0.74
N LEU A 46 9.95 -9.62 -0.02
CA LEU A 46 9.12 -8.94 -1.02
C LEU A 46 8.13 -7.97 -0.37
N LEU A 47 7.38 -8.37 0.65
CA LEU A 47 6.40 -7.50 1.28
C LEU A 47 7.05 -6.35 2.06
N SER A 48 8.19 -6.59 2.71
CA SER A 48 8.97 -5.53 3.36
C SER A 48 9.50 -4.52 2.34
N PHE A 49 10.04 -5.00 1.22
CA PHE A 49 10.50 -4.14 0.14
C PHE A 49 9.37 -3.27 -0.42
N VAL A 50 8.22 -3.85 -0.73
CA VAL A 50 7.06 -3.09 -1.25
C VAL A 50 6.55 -2.08 -0.21
N SER A 51 6.45 -2.48 1.05
CA SER A 51 6.01 -1.57 2.13
C SER A 51 6.94 -0.37 2.26
N ILE A 52 8.25 -0.60 2.34
CA ILE A 52 9.26 0.47 2.41
C ILE A 52 9.19 1.35 1.17
N ALA A 53 9.05 0.77 -0.02
CA ALA A 53 8.92 1.53 -1.26
C ALA A 53 7.73 2.50 -1.22
N TYR A 54 6.57 2.06 -0.73
CA TYR A 54 5.39 2.92 -0.60
C TYR A 54 5.55 4.01 0.48
N VAL A 55 6.13 3.70 1.63
CA VAL A 55 6.40 4.69 2.68
C VAL A 55 7.41 5.73 2.20
N LEU A 56 8.48 5.32 1.52
CA LEU A 56 9.48 6.25 0.97
C LEU A 56 8.90 7.10 -0.16
N ALA A 57 8.08 6.52 -1.03
CA ALA A 57 7.40 7.27 -2.08
C ALA A 57 6.45 8.34 -1.51
N ALA A 58 5.85 8.08 -0.34
CA ALA A 58 5.02 9.03 0.38
C ALA A 58 5.79 10.29 0.82
N GLN A 59 7.10 10.19 1.08
CA GLN A 59 7.92 11.33 1.53
C GLN A 59 8.21 12.37 0.42
N LYS A 60 7.65 12.19 -0.79
CA LYS A 60 7.73 13.17 -1.87
C LYS A 60 7.34 14.55 -1.39
N THR A 61 8.18 15.53 -1.70
CA THR A 61 7.91 16.92 -1.36
C THR A 61 7.28 17.64 -2.55
N PHE A 62 6.18 18.33 -2.32
CA PHE A 62 5.49 19.11 -3.32
C PHE A 62 6.08 20.53 -3.34
N LYS A 63 6.39 21.06 -4.54
CA LYS A 63 7.01 22.39 -4.71
C LYS A 63 6.09 23.55 -4.31
N GLU A 64 4.78 23.34 -4.31
CA GLU A 64 3.77 24.31 -3.91
C GLU A 64 2.83 23.69 -2.86
N PRO A 65 2.32 24.48 -1.90
CA PRO A 65 1.42 24.00 -0.85
C PRO A 65 0.03 23.69 -1.44
N LYS A 66 -0.11 22.53 -2.09
CA LYS A 66 -1.41 21.92 -2.37
C LYS A 66 -1.87 21.15 -1.13
N GLY A 67 -2.17 21.90 -0.07
CA GLY A 67 -2.22 21.42 1.33
C GLY A 67 -2.91 20.06 1.51
N MET A 68 -4.16 19.93 1.06
CA MET A 68 -4.93 18.70 1.24
C MET A 68 -4.45 17.53 0.35
N SER A 69 -4.03 17.80 -0.89
CA SER A 69 -3.58 16.74 -1.79
C SER A 69 -2.22 16.17 -1.38
N SER A 70 -1.32 16.99 -0.85
CA SER A 70 -0.05 16.54 -0.28
C SER A 70 -0.29 15.60 0.90
N PHE A 71 -1.25 15.96 1.78
CA PHE A 71 -1.65 15.12 2.91
C PHE A 71 -2.22 13.78 2.44
N TYR A 72 -3.19 13.77 1.51
CA TYR A 72 -3.78 12.52 1.02
C TYR A 72 -2.79 11.63 0.26
N PHE A 73 -1.85 12.22 -0.48
CA PHE A 73 -0.79 11.45 -1.13
C PHE A 73 0.13 10.77 -0.10
N LYS A 74 0.53 11.51 0.93
CA LYS A 74 1.34 10.97 2.04
C LYS A 74 0.59 9.88 2.79
N LEU A 75 -0.65 10.17 3.17
CA LEU A 75 -1.53 9.23 3.87
C LEU A 75 -1.71 7.95 3.04
N GLY A 76 -1.94 8.06 1.73
CA GLY A 76 -2.10 6.90 0.86
C GLY A 76 -0.86 6.03 0.75
N GLY A 77 0.32 6.62 0.66
CA GLY A 77 1.58 5.86 0.65
C GLY A 77 1.87 5.17 1.98
N ILE A 78 1.65 5.88 3.10
CA ILE A 78 1.83 5.32 4.46
C ILE A 78 0.80 4.21 4.73
N ALA A 79 -0.48 4.46 4.45
CA ALA A 79 -1.56 3.48 4.64
C ALA A 79 -1.32 2.22 3.81
N SER A 80 -0.85 2.36 2.56
CA SER A 80 -0.45 1.23 1.71
C SER A 80 0.66 0.41 2.36
N GLY A 81 1.70 1.07 2.88
CA GLY A 81 2.82 0.40 3.56
C GLY A 81 2.39 -0.31 4.84
N VAL A 82 1.57 0.34 5.67
CA VAL A 82 1.03 -0.22 6.92
C VAL A 82 0.14 -1.43 6.64
N ALA A 83 -0.75 -1.34 5.66
CA ALA A 83 -1.61 -2.46 5.27
C ALA A 83 -0.81 -3.67 4.79
N ILE A 84 0.24 -3.46 3.98
CA ILE A 84 1.13 -4.54 3.51
C ILE A 84 1.91 -5.17 4.67
N ILE A 85 2.37 -4.38 5.65
CA ILE A 85 3.00 -4.92 6.86
C ILE A 85 1.98 -5.73 7.67
N GLY A 86 0.74 -5.27 7.78
CA GLY A 86 -0.35 -6.03 8.40
C GLY A 86 -0.57 -7.39 7.71
N VAL A 87 -0.54 -7.43 6.37
CA VAL A 87 -0.63 -8.67 5.60
C VAL A 87 0.56 -9.58 5.89
N LEU A 88 1.79 -9.04 5.87
CA LEU A 88 2.99 -9.79 6.22
C LEU A 88 2.89 -10.38 7.63
N PHE A 89 2.45 -9.59 8.60
CA PHE A 89 2.32 -10.02 9.99
C PHE A 89 1.24 -11.08 10.14
N ASN A 90 0.15 -11.01 9.38
CA ASN A 90 -0.85 -12.07 9.34
C ASN A 90 -0.24 -13.39 8.81
N ILE A 91 0.47 -13.35 7.67
CA ILE A 91 1.11 -14.53 7.07
C ILE A 91 2.09 -15.19 8.06
N LEU A 92 2.82 -14.38 8.84
CA LEU A 92 3.77 -14.87 9.85
C LEU A 92 3.13 -15.19 11.21
N ALA A 93 1.81 -15.06 11.35
CA ALA A 93 1.08 -15.19 12.62
C ALA A 93 1.63 -14.29 13.75
N PHE A 94 2.14 -13.11 13.40
CA PHE A 94 2.74 -12.16 14.35
C PHE A 94 1.65 -11.45 15.17
N PRO A 95 1.80 -11.28 16.49
CA PRO A 95 0.79 -10.60 17.30
C PRO A 95 0.52 -9.18 16.78
N SER A 96 -0.72 -8.70 16.93
CA SER A 96 -1.14 -7.35 16.53
C SER A 96 -1.22 -7.06 15.03
N TYR A 97 -1.28 -8.08 14.16
CA TYR A 97 -1.56 -7.86 12.73
C TYR A 97 -2.94 -7.23 12.46
N LYS A 98 -3.96 -7.61 13.25
CA LYS A 98 -5.36 -7.15 13.07
C LYS A 98 -5.50 -5.62 13.08
N PRO A 99 -5.02 -4.90 14.11
CA PRO A 99 -5.13 -3.44 14.12
C PRO A 99 -4.37 -2.79 12.95
N MET A 100 -3.25 -3.37 12.49
CA MET A 100 -2.53 -2.83 11.32
C MET A 100 -3.32 -3.00 10.02
N LEU A 101 -3.93 -4.17 9.81
CA LEU A 101 -4.82 -4.43 8.69
C LEU A 101 -6.02 -3.47 8.72
N ILE A 102 -6.68 -3.32 9.87
CA ILE A 102 -7.85 -2.45 10.01
C ILE A 102 -7.49 -0.98 9.74
N VAL A 103 -6.46 -0.45 10.39
CA VAL A 103 -6.07 0.96 10.24
C VAL A 103 -5.57 1.25 8.82
N GLY A 104 -4.70 0.40 8.28
CA GLY A 104 -4.21 0.55 6.91
C GLY A 104 -5.34 0.43 5.87
N GLY A 105 -6.15 -0.63 5.97
CA GLY A 105 -7.27 -0.89 5.06
C GLY A 105 -8.34 0.19 5.09
N LEU A 106 -8.81 0.60 6.27
CA LEU A 106 -9.81 1.66 6.40
C LEU A 106 -9.30 2.99 5.87
N SER A 107 -8.05 3.34 6.15
CA SER A 107 -7.45 4.58 5.63
C SER A 107 -7.47 4.61 4.10
N LEU A 108 -7.19 3.47 3.44
CA LEU A 108 -7.25 3.36 1.98
C LEU A 108 -8.68 3.42 1.43
N VAL A 109 -9.64 2.79 2.11
CA VAL A 109 -11.07 2.86 1.72
C VAL A 109 -11.59 4.29 1.84
N ILE A 110 -11.26 5.00 2.92
CA ILE A 110 -11.60 6.41 3.11
C ILE A 110 -10.99 7.26 1.99
N LEU A 111 -9.71 7.04 1.66
CA LEU A 111 -9.04 7.75 0.56
C LEU A 111 -9.71 7.48 -0.79
N LEU A 112 -10.08 6.24 -1.09
CA LEU A 112 -10.84 5.90 -2.30
C LEU A 112 -12.20 6.60 -2.34
N GLY A 113 -12.90 6.68 -1.21
CA GLY A 113 -14.15 7.43 -1.07
C GLY A 113 -13.97 8.91 -1.36
N ILE A 114 -12.97 9.54 -0.73
CA ILE A 114 -12.62 10.96 -0.95
C ILE A 114 -12.30 11.21 -2.43
N ILE A 115 -11.46 10.37 -3.04
CA ILE A 115 -11.08 10.49 -4.46
C ILE A 115 -12.28 10.29 -5.40
N SER A 116 -13.28 9.51 -5.00
CA SER A 116 -14.48 9.23 -5.80
C SER A 116 -15.54 10.32 -5.67
N ILE A 117 -15.60 11.01 -4.53
CA ILE A 117 -16.59 12.05 -4.21
C ILE A 117 -16.12 13.44 -4.65
N ASP A 118 -14.81 13.66 -4.83
CA ASP A 118 -14.26 14.96 -5.26
C ASP A 118 -14.71 15.34 -6.68
N LYS A 119 -15.91 15.89 -6.78
CA LYS A 119 -16.53 16.43 -7.99
C LYS A 119 -15.93 17.78 -8.38
N ASP A 120 -15.37 18.50 -7.41
CA ASP A 120 -14.90 19.88 -7.56
C ASP A 120 -13.47 19.99 -8.10
N LYS A 121 -12.81 18.86 -8.40
CA LYS A 121 -11.42 18.77 -8.87
C LYS A 121 -10.43 19.50 -7.94
N THR A 122 -10.77 19.59 -6.66
CA THR A 122 -9.91 20.23 -5.65
C THR A 122 -8.69 19.36 -5.35
N ILE A 123 -8.80 18.06 -5.60
CA ILE A 123 -7.73 17.08 -5.46
C ILE A 123 -6.90 17.02 -6.76
N ASP A 124 -5.58 17.12 -6.59
CA ASP A 124 -4.62 17.15 -7.68
C ASP A 124 -4.74 15.92 -8.61
N LYS A 125 -4.48 16.12 -9.91
CA LYS A 125 -4.49 15.08 -10.96
C LYS A 125 -3.58 13.89 -10.62
N GLN A 126 -2.56 14.09 -9.79
CA GLN A 126 -1.69 13.01 -9.33
C GLN A 126 -2.43 11.96 -8.50
N LEU A 127 -3.36 12.35 -7.61
CA LEU A 127 -4.18 11.41 -6.81
C LEU A 127 -5.27 10.74 -7.65
N LEU A 128 -5.68 11.38 -8.74
CA LEU A 128 -6.59 10.79 -9.73
C LEU A 128 -5.90 9.79 -10.68
N ASN A 129 -4.58 9.60 -10.57
CA ASN A 129 -3.85 8.66 -11.41
C ASN A 129 -4.44 7.25 -11.28
N PRO A 130 -4.86 6.60 -12.39
CA PRO A 130 -5.43 5.27 -12.35
C PRO A 130 -4.54 4.23 -11.66
N THR A 131 -3.21 4.36 -11.75
CA THR A 131 -2.31 3.41 -11.05
C THR A 131 -2.37 3.54 -9.53
N LEU A 132 -2.55 4.77 -9.00
CA LEU A 132 -2.72 4.97 -7.57
C LEU A 132 -4.06 4.44 -7.06
N LYS A 133 -5.13 4.68 -7.83
CA LYS A 133 -6.45 4.11 -7.52
C LYS A 133 -6.40 2.58 -7.52
N LEU A 134 -5.74 1.99 -8.51
CA LEU A 134 -5.55 0.55 -8.59
C LEU A 134 -4.78 0.02 -7.39
N ARG A 135 -3.69 0.68 -6.98
CA ARG A 135 -2.95 0.30 -5.76
C ARG A 135 -3.87 0.30 -4.54
N PHE A 136 -4.61 1.39 -4.32
CA PHE A 136 -5.48 1.50 -3.15
C PHE A 136 -6.57 0.43 -3.18
N LEU A 137 -7.20 0.21 -4.33
CA LEU A 137 -8.23 -0.80 -4.50
C LEU A 137 -7.67 -2.21 -4.25
N TYR A 138 -6.52 -2.53 -4.84
CA TYR A 138 -5.84 -3.81 -4.66
C TYR A 138 -5.45 -4.04 -3.19
N ILE A 139 -4.80 -3.07 -2.55
CA ILE A 139 -4.37 -3.22 -1.16
C ILE A 139 -5.59 -3.31 -0.22
N SER A 140 -6.63 -2.50 -0.42
CA SER A 140 -7.88 -2.64 0.33
C SER A 140 -8.52 -4.01 0.14
N PHE A 141 -8.50 -4.56 -1.08
CA PHE A 141 -9.02 -5.88 -1.36
C PHE A 141 -8.25 -6.98 -0.64
N ILE A 142 -6.91 -7.02 -0.75
CA ILE A 142 -6.12 -8.04 -0.04
C ILE A 142 -6.28 -7.91 1.47
N THR A 143 -6.31 -6.69 2.01
CA THR A 143 -6.53 -6.46 3.44
C THR A 143 -7.88 -7.00 3.90
N LEU A 144 -8.93 -6.81 3.10
CA LEU A 144 -10.24 -7.37 3.36
C LEU A 144 -10.21 -8.90 3.34
N VAL A 145 -9.58 -9.51 2.33
CA VAL A 145 -9.45 -10.98 2.23
C VAL A 145 -8.79 -11.57 3.49
N PHE A 146 -7.67 -11.00 3.92
CA PHE A 146 -6.95 -11.48 5.12
C PHE A 146 -7.71 -11.23 6.43
N LEU A 147 -8.49 -10.15 6.52
CA LEU A 147 -9.37 -9.92 7.66
C LEU A 147 -10.51 -10.94 7.69
N LEU A 148 -11.15 -11.22 6.55
CA LEU A 148 -12.25 -12.19 6.47
C LEU A 148 -11.78 -13.62 6.75
N GLU A 149 -10.56 -13.98 6.33
CA GLU A 149 -9.91 -15.26 6.68
C GLU A 149 -9.78 -15.39 8.20
N ASP A 150 -9.29 -14.36 8.88
CA ASP A 150 -9.12 -14.37 10.35
C ASP A 150 -10.46 -14.41 11.12
N TYR A 151 -11.54 -13.82 10.58
CA TYR A 151 -12.88 -13.97 11.16
C TYR A 151 -13.54 -15.33 10.85
N GLY A 152 -12.84 -16.23 10.14
CA GLY A 152 -13.34 -17.58 9.81
C GLY A 152 -14.46 -17.59 8.77
N LEU A 153 -14.62 -16.49 8.01
CA LEU A 153 -15.63 -16.39 6.96
C LEU A 153 -15.18 -17.08 5.67
N PHE A 154 -13.87 -17.28 5.49
CA PHE A 154 -13.27 -18.06 4.40
C PHE A 154 -12.02 -18.79 4.90
N ASN A 155 -11.76 -20.00 4.40
CA ASN A 155 -10.51 -20.74 4.62
C ASN A 155 -9.84 -20.96 3.26
N PHE A 156 -8.60 -20.50 3.10
CA PHE A 156 -7.76 -20.73 1.93
C PHE A 156 -6.55 -21.59 2.29
#